data_AF-A0A089Q2V5-F1
#
_entry.id   AF-A0A089Q2V5-F1
#
_cell.length_a   1.000
_cell.length_b   1.000
_cell.length_c   1.000
_cell.angle_alpha   90.00
_cell.angle_beta   90.00
_cell.angle_gamma   90.00
#
_symmetry.space_group_name_H-M   'P 1'
#
loop_
_entity.id
_entity.type
_entity.pdbx_description
1 polymer ?
#
loop_
_entity_poly.entity_id
_entity_poly.type
_entity_poly.pdbx_seq_one_letter_code
_entity_poly.pdbx_strand_id
1 'polypeptide(L)'
;MMKKINLNTFLLLFIITVMNCPQVYAAIAVDRNRVIYHEGDNNISIRIRNDNHTRPYLAKAWVADKQDNNTSVPLIATPMLQRVEPETHSFIRISPTALEKTLPKDRESLYYFSVLEIPTVSSSENVMQLALQTKVKLFYRPTALEDDEINFHMDKLKIHKVGVNRYQLTNASAFYLNIISFNDKNGQKIIKAIALPPFSEELVDLKINNPGKITIVNDFGSKMPFNLLCNSNECQPELKE
;
A
#
# COMPACT_ATOMS: atom_id res chain seq x y z
N MET A 1 0.99 58.66 -1.86
CA MET A 1 0.40 58.50 -3.21
C MET A 1 0.42 57.02 -3.57
N MET A 2 -0.66 56.28 -3.27
CA MET A 2 -0.75 54.83 -3.51
C MET A 2 -1.00 54.60 -5.00
N LYS A 3 0.00 54.06 -5.73
CA LYS A 3 -0.19 53.63 -7.12
C LYS A 3 -1.22 52.49 -7.13
N LYS A 4 -2.36 52.69 -7.80
CA LYS A 4 -3.36 51.64 -8.04
C LYS A 4 -2.70 50.56 -8.90
N ILE A 5 -2.38 49.42 -8.31
CA ILE A 5 -1.88 48.25 -9.03
C ILE A 5 -3.06 47.65 -9.79
N ASN A 6 -2.94 47.52 -11.12
CA ASN A 6 -4.00 46.97 -11.96
C ASN A 6 -4.24 45.49 -11.64
N LEU A 7 -5.50 45.06 -11.67
CA LEU A 7 -5.91 43.69 -11.37
C LEU A 7 -5.18 42.65 -12.25
N ASN A 8 -4.94 42.99 -13.52
CA ASN A 8 -4.14 42.16 -14.44
C ASN A 8 -2.69 42.01 -13.99
N THR A 9 -2.10 43.05 -13.38
CA THR A 9 -0.74 43.01 -12.84
C THR A 9 -0.68 42.13 -11.59
N PHE A 10 -1.71 42.16 -10.76
CA PHE A 10 -1.84 41.27 -9.60
C PHE A 10 -2.01 39.79 -10.03
N LEU A 11 -2.82 39.52 -11.05
CA LEU A 11 -3.02 38.19 -11.61
C LEU A 11 -1.72 37.63 -12.21
N LEU A 12 -0.93 38.45 -12.90
CA LEU A 12 0.36 38.05 -13.47
C LEU A 12 1.38 37.68 -12.38
N LEU A 13 1.46 38.50 -11.32
CA LEU A 13 2.33 38.25 -10.16
C LEU A 13 1.93 36.96 -9.42
N PHE A 14 0.63 36.68 -9.32
CA PHE A 14 0.12 35.45 -8.74
C PHE A 14 0.49 34.22 -9.59
N ILE A 15 0.32 34.28 -10.90
CA ILE A 15 0.70 33.17 -11.82
C ILE A 15 2.20 32.86 -11.73
N ILE A 16 3.06 33.88 -11.68
CA ILE A 16 4.53 33.70 -11.55
C ILE A 16 4.90 33.04 -10.21
N THR A 17 4.16 33.33 -9.12
CA THR A 17 4.42 32.72 -7.82
C THR A 17 3.95 31.26 -7.74
N VAL A 18 2.85 30.89 -8.42
CA VAL A 18 2.37 29.49 -8.42
C VAL A 18 3.26 28.56 -9.25
N MET A 19 3.95 29.08 -10.27
CA MET A 19 4.85 28.28 -11.14
C MET A 19 6.19 27.88 -10.48
N ASN A 20 6.52 28.43 -9.30
CA ASN A 20 7.78 28.15 -8.59
C ASN A 20 7.62 27.17 -7.40
N CYS A 21 6.63 26.27 -7.46
CA CYS A 21 6.52 25.23 -6.44
C CYS A 21 7.57 24.13 -6.70
N PRO A 22 8.58 23.94 -5.84
CA PRO A 22 9.56 22.87 -6.03
C PRO A 22 8.85 21.52 -5.99
N GLN A 23 8.90 20.79 -7.11
CA GLN A 23 8.43 19.42 -7.17
C GLN A 23 9.45 18.52 -6.45
N VAL A 24 9.04 17.88 -5.36
CA VAL A 24 9.86 16.86 -4.69
C VAL A 24 9.51 15.53 -5.34
N TYR A 25 10.42 15.00 -6.14
CA TYR A 25 10.32 13.65 -6.68
C TYR A 25 11.08 12.68 -5.77
N ALA A 26 10.47 11.54 -5.47
CA ALA A 26 11.21 10.44 -4.85
C ALA A 26 12.32 10.00 -5.80
N ALA A 27 13.53 9.77 -5.29
CA ALA A 27 14.61 9.30 -6.12
C ALA A 27 14.45 7.81 -6.39
N ILE A 28 14.27 6.97 -5.36
CA ILE A 28 14.08 5.53 -5.54
C ILE A 28 12.59 5.16 -5.59
N ALA A 29 12.12 4.78 -6.79
CA ALA A 29 10.78 4.25 -7.02
C ALA A 29 10.80 2.71 -7.06
N VAL A 30 9.71 2.08 -6.60
CA VAL A 30 9.47 0.62 -6.65
C VAL A 30 8.41 0.33 -7.71
N ASP A 31 8.57 -0.73 -8.50
CA ASP A 31 7.70 -1.06 -9.65
C ASP A 31 6.26 -1.49 -9.31
N ARG A 32 5.96 -1.74 -8.03
CA ARG A 32 4.65 -2.20 -7.56
C ARG A 32 4.33 -1.71 -6.16
N ASN A 33 3.04 -1.60 -5.86
CA ASN A 33 2.52 -1.11 -4.56
C ASN A 33 2.18 -2.22 -3.55
N ARG A 34 2.38 -3.48 -3.96
CA ARG A 34 2.24 -4.70 -3.17
C ARG A 34 3.02 -5.81 -3.83
N VAL A 35 3.38 -6.80 -3.04
CA VAL A 35 4.16 -7.95 -3.47
C VAL A 35 3.43 -9.21 -3.05
N ILE A 36 3.35 -10.18 -3.94
CA ILE A 36 2.84 -11.51 -3.65
C ILE A 36 4.01 -12.46 -3.90
N TYR A 37 4.29 -13.29 -2.91
CA TYR A 37 5.30 -14.32 -2.95
C TYR A 37 4.58 -15.68 -2.88
N HIS A 38 4.65 -16.47 -3.95
CA HIS A 38 4.03 -17.79 -3.99
C HIS A 38 4.94 -18.83 -3.33
N GLU A 39 4.37 -19.70 -2.53
CA GLU A 39 5.08 -20.87 -2.01
C GLU A 39 5.54 -21.75 -3.18
N GLY A 40 6.80 -22.17 -3.14
CA GLY A 40 7.44 -22.92 -4.23
C GLY A 40 8.32 -22.06 -5.14
N ASP A 41 8.10 -20.73 -5.16
CA ASP A 41 9.02 -19.83 -5.84
C ASP A 41 10.38 -19.85 -5.16
N ASN A 42 11.45 -19.89 -5.97
CA ASN A 42 12.81 -19.75 -5.47
C ASN A 42 13.13 -18.31 -5.06
N ASN A 43 12.59 -17.35 -5.81
CA ASN A 43 12.67 -15.92 -5.54
C ASN A 43 11.71 -15.15 -6.46
N ILE A 44 11.37 -13.93 -6.06
CA ILE A 44 10.74 -12.92 -6.91
C ILE A 44 11.66 -11.71 -7.03
N SER A 45 11.67 -11.08 -8.20
CA SER A 45 12.50 -9.89 -8.46
C SER A 45 11.64 -8.63 -8.49
N ILE A 46 11.98 -7.67 -7.64
CA ILE A 46 11.35 -6.35 -7.55
C ILE A 46 12.26 -5.35 -8.24
N ARG A 47 11.76 -4.63 -9.25
CA ARG A 47 12.52 -3.58 -9.89
C ARG A 47 12.43 -2.30 -9.07
N ILE A 48 13.58 -1.67 -8.86
CA ILE A 48 13.70 -0.30 -8.34
C ILE A 48 14.33 0.60 -9.41
N ARG A 49 13.95 1.87 -9.43
CA ARG A 49 14.46 2.86 -10.38
C ARG A 49 14.88 4.12 -9.65
N ASN A 50 16.00 4.70 -10.05
CA ASN A 50 16.41 6.02 -9.62
C ASN A 50 15.87 7.07 -10.60
N ASP A 51 14.83 7.79 -10.20
CA ASP A 51 14.17 8.85 -10.97
C ASP A 51 14.91 10.20 -10.83
N ASN A 52 15.99 10.25 -10.04
CA ASN A 52 16.85 11.43 -10.02
C ASN A 52 17.73 11.47 -11.27
N HIS A 53 17.66 12.58 -12.00
CA HIS A 53 18.40 12.79 -13.25
C HIS A 53 19.91 13.02 -13.09
N THR A 54 20.37 13.35 -11.88
CA THR A 54 21.74 13.88 -11.69
C THR A 54 22.52 13.23 -10.57
N ARG A 55 21.84 12.61 -9.60
CA ARG A 55 22.48 12.09 -8.40
C ARG A 55 22.25 10.60 -8.23
N PRO A 56 23.29 9.84 -7.88
CA PRO A 56 23.15 8.45 -7.48
C PRO A 56 22.49 8.37 -6.10
N TYR A 57 21.82 7.27 -5.82
CA TYR A 57 21.22 7.00 -4.52
C TYR A 57 21.61 5.61 -4.04
N LEU A 58 21.74 5.45 -2.73
CA LEU A 58 21.76 4.13 -2.12
C LEU A 58 20.32 3.70 -1.83
N ALA A 59 19.98 2.46 -2.14
CA ALA A 59 18.71 1.83 -1.81
C ALA A 59 18.97 0.75 -0.77
N LYS A 60 18.45 0.95 0.45
CA LYS A 60 18.45 -0.06 1.52
C LYS A 60 17.13 -0.80 1.51
N ALA A 61 17.18 -2.13 1.41
CA ALA A 61 16.01 -2.98 1.28
C ALA A 61 15.93 -4.04 2.37
N TRP A 62 14.73 -4.29 2.90
CA TRP A 62 14.49 -5.35 3.87
C TRP A 62 13.03 -5.82 3.86
N VAL A 63 12.81 -7.01 4.42
CA VAL A 63 11.47 -7.53 4.75
C VAL A 63 11.32 -7.48 6.26
N ALA A 64 10.15 -7.08 6.74
CA ALA A 64 9.81 -7.02 8.16
C ALA A 64 8.38 -7.48 8.43
N ASP A 65 8.07 -7.82 9.68
CA ASP A 65 6.71 -8.01 10.16
C ASP A 65 5.96 -6.67 10.35
N LYS A 66 4.75 -6.73 10.92
CA LYS A 66 3.91 -5.54 11.16
C LYS A 66 4.54 -4.56 12.17
N GLN A 67 5.40 -5.04 13.06
CA GLN A 67 6.11 -4.27 14.08
C GLN A 67 7.47 -3.76 13.58
N ASP A 68 7.76 -3.90 12.28
CA ASP A 68 9.04 -3.54 11.65
C ASP A 68 10.24 -4.36 12.17
N ASN A 69 9.99 -5.54 12.76
CA ASN A 69 11.07 -6.48 13.09
C ASN A 69 11.48 -7.29 11.85
N ASN A 70 12.77 -7.28 11.55
CA ASN A 70 13.37 -7.89 10.36
C ASN A 70 14.36 -9.04 10.70
N THR A 71 14.45 -9.46 11.96
CA THR A 71 15.47 -10.44 12.41
C THR A 71 15.08 -11.89 12.13
N SER A 72 13.80 -12.22 12.24
CA SER A 72 13.28 -13.60 12.14
C SER A 72 12.12 -13.69 11.16
N VAL A 73 12.36 -13.18 9.94
CA VAL A 73 11.36 -13.19 8.87
C VAL A 73 11.56 -14.39 7.92
N PRO A 74 10.47 -14.95 7.38
CA PRO A 74 10.51 -16.10 6.46
C PRO A 74 11.02 -15.73 5.07
N LEU A 75 11.15 -14.45 4.76
CA LEU A 75 11.55 -13.93 3.46
C LEU A 75 12.64 -12.87 3.66
N ILE A 76 13.62 -12.83 2.76
CA ILE A 76 14.75 -11.89 2.82
C ILE A 76 14.90 -11.13 1.50
N ALA A 77 15.21 -9.83 1.59
CA ALA A 77 15.49 -8.97 0.44
C ALA A 77 17.00 -8.88 0.19
N THR A 78 17.43 -9.10 -1.06
CA THR A 78 18.84 -9.08 -1.46
C THR A 78 19.05 -8.34 -2.80
N PRO A 79 20.09 -7.49 -2.93
CA PRO A 79 21.00 -7.05 -1.87
C PRO A 79 20.28 -6.09 -0.89
N MET A 80 20.68 -6.14 0.39
CA MET A 80 20.11 -5.27 1.42
C MET A 80 20.53 -3.80 1.28
N LEU A 81 21.63 -3.52 0.59
CA LEU A 81 22.10 -2.19 0.28
C LEU A 81 22.75 -2.20 -1.10
N GLN A 82 22.32 -1.30 -1.98
CA GLN A 82 22.90 -1.16 -3.30
C GLN A 82 22.88 0.29 -3.78
N ARG A 83 23.82 0.62 -4.65
CA ARG A 83 23.88 1.93 -5.30
C ARG A 83 23.15 1.87 -6.63
N VAL A 84 22.32 2.88 -6.91
CA VAL A 84 21.56 3.03 -8.14
C VAL A 84 21.97 4.36 -8.77
N GLU A 85 22.54 4.30 -9.98
CA GLU A 85 22.98 5.47 -10.72
C GLU A 85 21.80 6.30 -11.24
N PRO A 86 21.98 7.59 -11.56
CA PRO A 86 20.92 8.45 -12.09
C PRO A 86 20.21 7.82 -13.30
N GLU A 87 18.88 7.90 -13.34
CA GLU A 87 18.04 7.39 -14.44
C GLU A 87 18.21 5.90 -14.75
N THR A 88 18.82 5.13 -13.84
CA THR A 88 18.99 3.69 -13.98
C THR A 88 17.99 2.90 -13.15
N HIS A 89 17.90 1.61 -13.42
CA HIS A 89 17.12 0.67 -12.62
C HIS A 89 18.01 -0.47 -12.13
N SER A 90 17.61 -1.07 -11.02
CA SER A 90 18.20 -2.27 -10.47
C SER A 90 17.11 -3.20 -9.93
N PHE A 91 17.50 -4.36 -9.42
CA PHE A 91 16.59 -5.35 -8.89
C PHE A 91 16.93 -5.70 -7.44
N ILE A 92 15.89 -5.96 -6.66
CA ILE A 92 15.96 -6.57 -5.33
C ILE A 92 15.23 -7.90 -5.42
N ARG A 93 15.93 -8.99 -5.09
CA ARG A 93 15.35 -10.32 -5.02
C ARG A 93 14.80 -10.55 -3.62
N ILE A 94 13.56 -10.99 -3.54
CA ILE A 94 12.97 -11.53 -2.31
C ILE A 94 13.02 -13.05 -2.44
N SER A 95 13.64 -13.73 -1.48
CA SER A 95 13.80 -15.19 -1.46
C SER A 95 13.42 -15.76 -0.08
N PRO A 96 13.12 -17.05 0.03
CA PRO A 96 12.70 -17.65 1.28
C PRO A 96 13.91 -17.92 2.17
N THR A 97 13.68 -17.91 3.48
CA THR A 97 14.65 -18.35 4.50
C THR A 97 14.24 -19.73 5.02
N ALA A 98 15.04 -20.33 5.90
CA ALA A 98 14.67 -21.60 6.55
C ALA A 98 13.36 -21.50 7.37
N LEU A 99 12.95 -20.29 7.76
CA LEU A 99 11.72 -20.04 8.52
C LEU A 99 10.46 -20.06 7.64
N GLU A 100 10.57 -20.05 6.31
CA GLU A 100 9.42 -20.13 5.41
C GLU A 100 8.54 -21.37 5.69
N LYS A 101 9.17 -22.49 6.08
CA LYS A 101 8.47 -23.73 6.42
C LYS A 101 7.58 -23.64 7.65
N THR A 102 7.75 -22.61 8.49
CA THR A 102 6.91 -22.40 9.68
C THR A 102 5.62 -21.64 9.35
N LEU A 103 5.48 -21.14 8.11
CA LEU A 103 4.28 -20.42 7.70
C LEU A 103 3.09 -21.36 7.54
N PRO A 104 1.87 -20.86 7.86
CA PRO A 104 0.66 -21.63 7.65
C PRO A 104 0.49 -21.95 6.16
N LYS A 105 -0.01 -23.15 5.87
CA LYS A 105 -0.22 -23.64 4.50
C LYS A 105 -1.67 -23.50 4.02
N ASP A 106 -2.55 -23.03 4.90
CA ASP A 106 -4.00 -22.90 4.68
C ASP A 106 -4.47 -21.44 4.50
N ARG A 107 -3.56 -20.46 4.64
CA ARG A 107 -3.88 -19.02 4.59
C ARG A 107 -2.67 -18.16 4.24
N GLU A 108 -2.93 -16.98 3.71
CA GLU A 108 -1.90 -15.97 3.49
C GLU A 108 -1.24 -15.51 4.80
N SER A 109 0.02 -15.10 4.70
CA SER A 109 0.76 -14.41 5.76
C SER A 109 1.19 -13.03 5.30
N LEU A 110 1.04 -12.00 6.15
CA LEU A 110 1.36 -10.61 5.81
C LEU A 110 2.70 -10.17 6.43
N TYR A 111 3.58 -9.71 5.55
CA TYR A 111 4.82 -9.03 5.84
C TYR A 111 4.88 -7.69 5.10
N TYR A 112 5.98 -6.97 5.24
CA TYR A 112 6.21 -5.72 4.56
C TYR A 112 7.58 -5.70 3.92
N PHE A 113 7.62 -5.33 2.64
CA PHE A 113 8.85 -5.03 1.93
C PHE A 113 9.09 -3.52 1.99
N SER A 114 10.26 -3.12 2.47
CA SER A 114 10.65 -1.72 2.61
C SER A 114 11.88 -1.42 1.77
N VAL A 115 11.88 -0.25 1.12
CA VAL A 115 13.03 0.35 0.45
C VAL A 115 13.21 1.77 0.98
N LEU A 116 14.34 2.03 1.63
CA LEU A 116 14.77 3.36 2.05
C LEU A 116 15.80 3.88 1.06
N GLU A 117 15.53 5.04 0.47
CA GLU A 117 16.53 5.77 -0.30
C GLU A 117 17.46 6.53 0.66
N ILE A 118 18.75 6.55 0.34
CA ILE A 118 19.76 7.29 1.09
C ILE A 118 20.43 8.23 0.10
N PRO A 119 20.15 9.55 0.18
CA PRO A 119 20.74 10.53 -0.71
C PRO A 119 22.26 10.66 -0.50
N THR A 120 22.96 11.15 -1.52
CA THR A 120 24.34 11.63 -1.33
C THR A 120 24.38 12.80 -0.36
N VAL A 121 25.43 12.85 0.46
CA VAL A 121 25.69 13.97 1.37
C VAL A 121 25.76 15.28 0.56
N SER A 122 25.05 16.30 1.02
CA SER A 122 25.10 17.62 0.42
C SER A 122 26.38 18.34 0.82
N SER A 123 27.02 19.03 -0.12
CA SER A 123 28.16 19.90 0.15
C SER A 123 27.77 21.30 0.64
N SER A 124 26.47 21.62 0.68
CA SER A 124 25.96 22.91 1.12
C SER A 124 25.78 22.96 2.63
N GLU A 125 26.16 24.07 3.26
CA GLU A 125 25.89 24.34 4.66
C GLU A 125 24.39 24.62 4.89
N ASN A 126 23.89 24.26 6.08
CA ASN A 126 22.52 24.55 6.54
C ASN A 126 21.41 23.96 5.66
N VAL A 127 21.55 22.70 5.24
CA VAL A 127 20.54 22.01 4.44
C VAL A 127 19.80 20.92 5.22
N MET A 128 18.50 20.82 4.96
CA MET A 128 17.68 19.67 5.35
C MET A 128 17.71 18.64 4.23
N GLN A 129 18.15 17.42 4.52
CA GLN A 129 18.07 16.30 3.59
C GLN A 129 16.90 15.39 3.95
N LEU A 130 16.12 15.02 2.94
CA LEU A 130 15.01 14.08 3.07
C LEU A 130 15.43 12.72 2.50
N ALA A 131 15.05 11.67 3.21
CA ALA A 131 15.21 10.28 2.78
C ALA A 131 13.82 9.63 2.84
N LEU A 132 13.32 9.18 1.70
CA LEU A 132 12.01 8.53 1.61
C LEU A 132 12.13 7.02 1.82
N GLN A 133 11.24 6.50 2.65
CA GLN A 133 11.03 5.06 2.79
C GLN A 133 9.72 4.67 2.13
N THR A 134 9.80 3.81 1.12
CA THR A 134 8.64 3.15 0.53
C THR A 134 8.42 1.81 1.24
N LYS A 135 7.24 1.62 1.85
CA LYS A 135 6.84 0.38 2.54
C LYS A 135 5.60 -0.18 1.88
N VAL A 136 5.70 -1.37 1.31
CA VAL A 136 4.59 -2.08 0.62
C VAL A 136 4.27 -3.39 1.32
N LYS A 137 3.01 -3.82 1.23
CA LYS A 137 2.58 -5.12 1.77
C LYS A 137 3.20 -6.25 0.94
N LEU A 138 3.73 -7.26 1.61
CA LEU A 138 4.27 -8.49 1.05
C LEU A 138 3.41 -9.65 1.57
N PHE A 139 2.59 -10.23 0.71
CA PHE A 139 1.76 -11.38 1.03
C PHE A 139 2.51 -12.65 0.63
N TYR A 140 2.74 -13.54 1.59
CA TYR A 140 3.14 -14.92 1.30
C TYR A 140 1.86 -15.73 1.06
N ARG A 141 1.77 -16.38 -0.10
CA ARG A 141 0.62 -17.16 -0.53
C ARG A 141 1.01 -18.65 -0.67
N PRO A 142 0.49 -19.53 0.21
CA PRO A 142 0.70 -20.96 0.11
C PRO A 142 0.24 -21.54 -1.23
N THR A 143 0.81 -22.66 -1.65
CA THR A 143 0.47 -23.33 -2.93
C THR A 143 -1.01 -23.72 -2.99
N ALA A 144 -1.63 -24.01 -1.84
CA ALA A 144 -3.07 -24.29 -1.75
C ALA A 144 -3.99 -23.13 -2.20
N LEU A 145 -3.43 -21.92 -2.38
CA LEU A 145 -4.15 -20.69 -2.74
C LEU A 145 -3.67 -20.08 -4.08
N GLU A 146 -2.75 -20.73 -4.80
CA GLU A 146 -1.98 -20.12 -5.90
C GLU A 146 -2.85 -19.63 -7.08
N ASP A 147 -3.87 -20.42 -7.47
CA ASP A 147 -4.75 -20.13 -8.61
C ASP A 147 -5.97 -19.24 -8.27
N ASP A 148 -6.09 -18.76 -7.02
CA ASP A 148 -7.26 -17.99 -6.59
C ASP A 148 -6.94 -16.48 -6.52
N GLU A 149 -7.87 -15.67 -7.02
CA GLU A 149 -7.78 -14.22 -6.88
C GLU A 149 -8.61 -13.72 -5.70
N ILE A 150 -8.04 -12.77 -4.96
CA ILE A 150 -8.71 -12.11 -3.83
C ILE A 150 -10.12 -11.59 -4.13
N ASN A 151 -10.38 -11.14 -5.38
CA ASN A 151 -11.67 -10.57 -5.76
C ASN A 151 -12.80 -11.60 -5.74
N PHE A 152 -12.49 -12.88 -5.97
CA PHE A 152 -13.45 -13.98 -5.95
C PHE A 152 -13.86 -14.39 -4.54
N HIS A 153 -13.25 -13.81 -3.51
CA HIS A 153 -13.55 -14.13 -2.10
C HIS A 153 -14.31 -13.02 -1.37
N MET A 154 -14.80 -12.02 -2.10
CA MET A 154 -15.56 -10.93 -1.48
C MET A 154 -16.92 -11.40 -0.94
N ASP A 155 -17.45 -12.52 -1.40
CA ASP A 155 -18.60 -13.23 -0.80
C ASP A 155 -18.33 -13.70 0.64
N LYS A 156 -17.06 -13.94 0.98
CA LYS A 156 -16.63 -14.36 2.33
C LYS A 156 -16.44 -13.18 3.29
N LEU A 157 -16.67 -11.95 2.84
CA LEU A 157 -16.70 -10.76 3.69
C LEU A 157 -18.12 -10.50 4.20
N LYS A 158 -18.28 -10.44 5.52
CA LYS A 158 -19.52 -10.01 6.17
C LYS A 158 -19.29 -8.75 6.99
N ILE A 159 -20.26 -7.84 6.95
CA ILE A 159 -20.23 -6.57 7.67
C ILE A 159 -21.46 -6.53 8.57
N HIS A 160 -21.28 -6.71 9.88
CA HIS A 160 -22.37 -6.71 10.84
C HIS A 160 -22.40 -5.42 11.66
N LYS A 161 -23.54 -4.74 11.72
CA LYS A 161 -23.75 -3.52 12.50
C LYS A 161 -23.96 -3.89 13.96
N VAL A 162 -23.03 -3.48 14.82
CA VAL A 162 -23.04 -3.76 16.27
C VAL A 162 -23.37 -2.53 17.13
N GLY A 163 -23.56 -1.37 16.51
CA GLY A 163 -23.92 -0.14 17.20
C GLY A 163 -24.06 1.05 16.25
N VAL A 164 -24.12 2.26 16.82
CA VAL A 164 -24.11 3.50 16.03
C VAL A 164 -22.74 3.65 15.37
N ASN A 165 -22.72 3.72 14.03
CA ASN A 165 -21.51 3.79 13.20
C ASN A 165 -20.46 2.69 13.41
N ARG A 166 -20.76 1.65 14.22
CA ARG A 166 -19.83 0.58 14.58
C ARG A 166 -20.20 -0.71 13.88
N TYR A 167 -19.21 -1.31 13.24
CA TYR A 167 -19.35 -2.53 12.45
C TYR A 167 -18.30 -3.55 12.83
N GLN A 168 -18.68 -4.82 12.81
CA GLN A 168 -17.78 -5.96 12.83
C GLN A 168 -17.59 -6.43 11.39
N LEU A 169 -16.34 -6.43 10.94
CA LEU A 169 -15.95 -7.01 9.66
C LEU A 169 -15.48 -8.43 9.92
N THR A 170 -16.08 -9.42 9.28
CA THR A 170 -15.68 -10.82 9.38
C THR A 170 -15.14 -11.27 8.03
N ASN A 171 -13.90 -11.75 8.01
CA ASN A 171 -13.27 -12.36 6.85
C ASN A 171 -13.19 -13.87 7.04
N ALA A 172 -14.04 -14.61 6.32
CA ALA A 172 -14.02 -16.07 6.33
C ALA A 172 -13.11 -16.67 5.25
N SER A 173 -12.38 -15.85 4.48
CA SER A 173 -11.45 -16.30 3.45
C SER A 173 -10.06 -16.60 4.00
N ALA A 174 -9.27 -17.32 3.20
CA ALA A 174 -7.87 -17.59 3.43
C ALA A 174 -6.94 -16.41 3.02
N PHE A 175 -7.50 -15.30 2.55
CA PHE A 175 -6.79 -14.15 2.00
C PHE A 175 -6.89 -12.90 2.89
N TYR A 176 -5.91 -12.01 2.82
CA TYR A 176 -6.01 -10.68 3.45
C TYR A 176 -6.90 -9.75 2.64
N LEU A 177 -8.05 -9.36 3.17
CA LEU A 177 -8.93 -8.40 2.51
C LEU A 177 -8.45 -6.96 2.74
N ASN A 178 -7.96 -6.33 1.67
CA ASN A 178 -7.34 -5.01 1.69
C ASN A 178 -8.36 -3.90 1.41
N ILE A 179 -9.15 -3.52 2.42
CA ILE A 179 -10.18 -2.49 2.33
C ILE A 179 -9.53 -1.10 2.42
N ILE A 180 -9.91 -0.16 1.56
CA ILE A 180 -9.37 1.21 1.54
C ILE A 180 -10.42 2.30 1.75
N SER A 181 -11.69 2.01 1.48
CA SER A 181 -12.77 2.96 1.75
C SER A 181 -14.13 2.29 1.85
N PHE A 182 -15.02 2.98 2.55
CA PHE A 182 -16.45 2.71 2.61
C PHE A 182 -17.19 3.95 2.10
N ASN A 183 -18.29 3.74 1.41
CA ASN A 183 -19.19 4.82 1.05
C ASN A 183 -20.57 4.49 1.60
N ASP A 184 -21.28 5.50 2.13
CA ASP A 184 -22.70 5.35 2.43
C ASP A 184 -23.55 5.37 1.13
N LYS A 185 -24.85 5.11 1.26
CA LYS A 185 -25.79 5.16 0.13
C LYS A 185 -25.99 6.57 -0.45
N ASN A 186 -25.61 7.62 0.28
CA ASN A 186 -25.74 9.02 -0.13
C ASN A 186 -24.46 9.56 -0.80
N GLY A 187 -23.40 8.76 -0.85
CA GLY A 187 -22.11 9.11 -1.46
C GLY A 187 -21.04 9.65 -0.51
N GLN A 188 -21.30 9.74 0.80
CA GLN A 188 -20.29 10.08 1.80
C GLN A 188 -19.21 9.00 1.83
N LYS A 189 -17.98 9.39 1.46
CA LYS A 189 -16.82 8.50 1.43
C LYS A 189 -16.00 8.60 2.70
N ILE A 190 -15.70 7.46 3.28
CA ILE A 190 -14.84 7.28 4.46
C ILE A 190 -13.60 6.54 4.01
N ILE A 191 -12.45 7.19 4.11
CA ILE A 191 -11.16 6.58 3.81
C ILE A 191 -10.67 5.90 5.08
N LYS A 192 -10.57 4.58 5.03
CA LYS A 192 -10.11 3.73 6.14
C LYS A 192 -9.38 2.54 5.54
N ALA A 193 -8.07 2.48 5.74
CA ALA A 193 -7.24 1.39 5.26
C ALA A 193 -7.20 0.26 6.30
N ILE A 194 -7.66 -0.93 5.92
CA ILE A 194 -7.71 -2.13 6.75
C ILE A 194 -7.10 -3.26 5.94
N ALA A 195 -6.22 -4.04 6.57
CA ALA A 195 -5.73 -5.30 6.04
C ALA A 195 -6.34 -6.41 6.88
N LEU A 196 -7.58 -6.78 6.58
CA LEU A 196 -8.37 -7.69 7.40
C LEU A 196 -7.81 -9.11 7.26
N PRO A 197 -7.23 -9.69 8.34
CA PRO A 197 -6.54 -10.98 8.24
C PRO A 197 -7.46 -12.14 7.81
N PRO A 198 -6.89 -13.22 7.24
CA PRO A 198 -7.64 -14.45 6.99
C PRO A 198 -8.30 -14.98 8.26
N PHE A 199 -9.53 -15.49 8.13
CA PHE A 199 -10.28 -16.13 9.21
C PHE A 199 -10.36 -15.29 10.50
N SER A 200 -10.64 -13.99 10.36
CA SER A 200 -10.59 -13.05 11.47
C SER A 200 -11.77 -12.09 11.47
N GLU A 201 -11.91 -11.39 12.60
CA GLU A 201 -12.92 -10.35 12.79
C GLU A 201 -12.26 -9.07 13.31
N GLU A 202 -12.71 -7.91 12.81
CA GLU A 202 -12.21 -6.60 13.25
C GLU A 202 -13.38 -5.63 13.47
N LEU A 203 -13.38 -4.97 14.63
CA LEU A 203 -14.35 -3.91 14.93
C LEU A 203 -13.86 -2.58 14.37
N VAL A 204 -14.72 -1.90 13.62
CA VAL A 204 -14.43 -0.62 12.98
C VAL A 204 -15.52 0.42 13.23
N ASP A 205 -15.10 1.65 13.44
CA ASP A 205 -15.99 2.82 13.43
C ASP A 205 -15.90 3.49 12.05
N LEU A 206 -17.01 3.49 11.33
CA LEU A 206 -17.08 4.01 9.97
C LEU A 206 -17.63 5.43 9.91
N LYS A 207 -18.12 6.01 11.01
CA LYS A 207 -18.82 7.32 11.02
C LYS A 207 -19.98 7.44 10.01
N ILE A 208 -20.48 6.30 9.50
CA ILE A 208 -21.63 6.19 8.61
C ILE A 208 -22.57 5.12 9.16
N ASN A 209 -23.87 5.30 8.98
CA ASN A 209 -24.88 4.42 9.56
C ASN A 209 -25.38 3.32 8.63
N ASN A 210 -25.18 3.46 7.30
CA ASN A 210 -25.67 2.54 6.27
C ASN A 210 -24.63 2.46 5.13
N PRO A 211 -23.60 1.60 5.23
CA PRO A 211 -22.62 1.44 4.17
C PRO A 211 -23.32 0.89 2.92
N GLY A 212 -23.11 1.53 1.77
CA GLY A 212 -23.67 1.15 0.48
C GLY A 212 -22.63 0.60 -0.51
N LYS A 213 -21.36 0.90 -0.29
CA LYS A 213 -20.25 0.43 -1.15
C LYS A 213 -18.98 0.28 -0.34
N ILE A 214 -18.18 -0.72 -0.68
CA ILE A 214 -16.83 -0.91 -0.17
C ILE A 214 -15.84 -0.88 -1.32
N THR A 215 -14.62 -0.43 -1.09
CA THR A 215 -13.55 -0.52 -2.08
C THR A 215 -12.38 -1.26 -1.48
N ILE A 216 -11.99 -2.34 -2.15
CA ILE A 216 -10.77 -3.08 -1.83
C ILE A 216 -9.69 -2.79 -2.86
N VAL A 217 -8.49 -3.29 -2.61
CA VAL A 217 -7.40 -3.28 -3.59
C VAL A 217 -6.99 -4.71 -3.88
N ASN A 218 -7.00 -5.10 -5.15
CA ASN A 218 -6.64 -6.43 -5.61
C ASN A 218 -5.12 -6.62 -5.73
N ASP A 219 -4.69 -7.81 -6.10
CA ASP A 219 -3.30 -8.25 -6.23
C ASP A 219 -2.43 -7.39 -7.17
N PHE A 220 -3.04 -6.74 -8.16
CA PHE A 220 -2.37 -5.84 -9.10
C PHE A 220 -2.34 -4.37 -8.63
N GLY A 221 -2.92 -4.07 -7.47
CA GLY A 221 -3.01 -2.71 -6.95
C GLY A 221 -4.21 -1.92 -7.48
N SER A 222 -5.10 -2.56 -8.24
CA SER A 222 -6.33 -1.94 -8.76
C SER A 222 -7.36 -1.78 -7.65
N LYS A 223 -8.03 -0.61 -7.62
CA LYS A 223 -9.11 -0.31 -6.69
C LYS A 223 -10.41 -0.93 -7.22
N MET A 224 -10.95 -1.90 -6.49
CA MET A 224 -12.15 -2.64 -6.89
C MET A 224 -13.33 -2.24 -6.00
N PRO A 225 -14.30 -1.47 -6.52
CA PRO A 225 -15.51 -1.12 -5.79
C PRO A 225 -16.55 -2.24 -5.87
N PHE A 226 -17.13 -2.61 -4.72
CA PHE A 226 -18.24 -3.56 -4.59
C PHE A 226 -19.43 -2.87 -3.94
N ASN A 227 -20.62 -2.99 -4.53
CA ASN A 227 -21.84 -2.57 -3.87
C ASN A 227 -22.11 -3.47 -2.67
N LEU A 228 -22.77 -2.94 -1.64
CA LEU A 228 -23.16 -3.71 -0.48
C LEU A 228 -24.67 -3.94 -0.49
N LEU A 229 -25.06 -5.20 -0.41
CA LEU A 229 -26.43 -5.63 -0.15
C LEU A 229 -26.60 -5.75 1.35
N CYS A 230 -27.46 -4.91 1.93
CA CYS A 230 -27.68 -4.83 3.37
C CYS A 230 -29.10 -5.28 3.74
N ASN A 231 -29.19 -6.31 4.57
CA ASN A 231 -30.43 -6.81 5.16
C ASN A 231 -30.40 -6.56 6.67
N SER A 232 -31.18 -5.58 7.13
CA SER A 232 -31.20 -5.11 8.53
C SER A 232 -29.82 -4.68 9.03
N ASN A 233 -29.15 -5.53 9.82
CA ASN A 233 -27.86 -5.25 10.43
C ASN A 233 -26.69 -5.94 9.73
N GLU A 234 -26.92 -6.76 8.70
CA GLU A 234 -25.85 -7.46 7.98
C GLU A 234 -25.75 -6.94 6.55
N CYS A 235 -24.53 -6.66 6.11
CA CYS A 235 -24.21 -6.27 4.74
C CYS A 235 -23.16 -7.21 4.16
N GLN A 236 -23.30 -7.53 2.87
CA GLN A 236 -22.35 -8.34 2.12
C GLN A 236 -22.07 -7.72 0.74
N PRO A 237 -20.85 -7.88 0.19
CA PRO A 237 -20.54 -7.46 -1.18
C PRO A 237 -21.37 -8.19 -2.22
N GLU A 238 -21.93 -7.43 -3.17
CA GLU A 238 -22.51 -7.96 -4.40
C GLU A 238 -21.37 -8.38 -5.34
N LEU A 239 -21.28 -9.67 -5.65
CA LEU A 239 -20.36 -10.17 -6.65
C LEU A 239 -20.84 -9.78 -8.05
N LYS A 240 -19.92 -9.30 -8.89
CA LYS A 240 -20.19 -9.11 -10.30
C LYS A 240 -19.95 -10.45 -11.00
N GLU A 241 -20.98 -10.94 -11.69
CA GLU A 241 -20.87 -12.06 -12.64
C GLU A 241 -19.87 -11.76 -13.76
#